data_AF-A0A8T5FSS9-F1
#
_entry.id   AF-A0A8T5FSS9-F1
#
_cell.length_a   1.000
_cell.length_b   1.000
_cell.length_c   1.000
_cell.angle_alpha   90.00
_cell.angle_beta   90.00
_cell.angle_gamma   90.00
#
_symmetry.space_group_name_H-M   'P 1'
#
loop_
_entity.id
_entity.type
_entity.pdbx_description
1 polymer ?
#
loop_
_entity_poly.entity_id
_entity_poly.type
_entity_poly.pdbx_seq_one_letter_code
_entity_poly.pdbx_strand_id
1 'polypeptide(L)'
;MEEMKGQQCIFCGKKTLTLMQDELDIPYFGKVLVFSMKCENVDCNYVKSDVEAVGIKEPCKVTFEVKDKKDLNVRVIRSSTSHIKIPAIKLDLRPGPAAEGYVSNIEGVIERYKKVLEGRRDTTDDSSERKSLKNLLKKIWKVQCGDIPIKIVIEDPTGNSSIISERAVIEKLKVKR
;
A
#
# COMPACT_ATOMS: atom_id res chain seq x y z
N MET A 1 2.39 -13.74 -19.06
CA MET A 1 1.04 -13.46 -18.56
C MET A 1 0.09 -14.59 -18.96
N GLU A 2 -0.20 -15.47 -18.01
CA GLU A 2 -1.18 -16.55 -18.16
C GLU A 2 -2.58 -16.01 -17.87
N GLU A 3 -3.54 -16.29 -18.75
CA GLU A 3 -4.93 -15.87 -18.62
C GLU A 3 -5.83 -17.12 -18.46
N MET A 4 -6.49 -17.23 -17.31
CA MET A 4 -7.45 -18.29 -16.99
C MET A 4 -8.86 -17.72 -16.93
N LYS A 5 -9.66 -17.97 -17.96
CA LYS A 5 -11.07 -17.57 -18.03
C LYS A 5 -11.99 -18.63 -17.43
N GLY A 6 -13.17 -18.21 -16.99
CA GLY A 6 -14.22 -19.12 -16.54
C GLY A 6 -14.04 -19.65 -15.11
N GLN A 7 -13.23 -18.98 -14.29
CA GLN A 7 -13.08 -19.30 -12.88
C GLN A 7 -14.36 -18.93 -12.10
N GLN A 8 -14.61 -19.64 -11.00
CA GLN A 8 -15.76 -19.38 -10.15
C GLN A 8 -15.53 -18.12 -9.31
N CYS A 9 -16.42 -17.13 -9.46
CA CYS A 9 -16.34 -15.91 -8.67
C CYS A 9 -16.77 -16.16 -7.23
N ILE A 10 -15.95 -15.76 -6.27
CA ILE A 10 -16.25 -15.85 -4.82
C ILE A 10 -17.44 -14.99 -4.38
N PHE A 11 -17.81 -13.95 -5.17
CA PHE A 11 -18.92 -13.05 -4.85
C PHE A 11 -20.24 -13.48 -5.46
N CYS A 12 -20.26 -13.92 -6.74
CA CYS A 12 -21.51 -14.25 -7.44
C CYS A 12 -21.69 -15.74 -7.71
N GLY A 13 -20.69 -16.57 -7.41
CA GLY A 13 -20.72 -18.02 -7.63
C GLY A 13 -20.71 -18.46 -9.10
N LYS A 14 -20.79 -17.52 -10.06
CA LYS A 14 -20.80 -17.79 -11.50
C LYS A 14 -19.37 -17.98 -12.03
N LYS A 15 -19.23 -18.79 -13.08
CA LYS A 15 -17.97 -19.06 -13.80
C LYS A 15 -17.62 -17.94 -14.79
N THR A 16 -17.58 -16.71 -14.30
CA THR A 16 -17.33 -15.49 -15.10
C THR A 16 -16.09 -14.73 -14.64
N LEU A 17 -15.27 -15.34 -13.77
CA LEU A 17 -14.05 -14.73 -13.28
C LEU A 17 -12.90 -15.03 -14.25
N THR A 18 -12.19 -13.99 -14.64
CA THR A 18 -10.95 -14.05 -15.41
C THR A 18 -9.80 -13.77 -14.46
N LEU A 19 -8.92 -14.75 -14.27
CA LEU A 19 -7.70 -14.64 -13.49
C LEU A 19 -6.53 -14.46 -14.46
N MET A 20 -5.83 -13.35 -14.35
CA MET A 20 -4.58 -13.09 -15.04
C MET A 20 -3.45 -13.20 -14.02
N GLN A 21 -2.41 -13.96 -14.32
CA GLN A 21 -1.22 -14.03 -13.47
C GLN A 21 0.05 -13.92 -14.30
N ASP A 22 1.09 -13.32 -13.73
CA ASP A 22 2.40 -13.25 -14.34
C ASP A 22 3.48 -13.29 -13.27
N GLU A 23 4.52 -14.08 -13.51
CA GLU A 23 5.73 -14.03 -12.69
C GLU A 23 6.66 -12.97 -13.28
N LEU A 24 6.89 -11.91 -12.50
CA LEU A 24 7.79 -10.83 -12.86
C LEU A 24 9.02 -10.87 -11.95
N ASP A 25 10.20 -10.77 -12.54
CA ASP A 25 11.40 -10.45 -11.78
C ASP A 25 11.55 -8.93 -11.71
N ILE A 26 11.05 -8.35 -10.61
CA ILE A 26 11.11 -6.91 -10.41
C ILE A 26 12.46 -6.58 -9.78
N PRO A 27 13.27 -5.68 -10.38
CA PRO A 27 14.52 -5.23 -9.77
C PRO A 27 14.31 -4.85 -8.31
N TYR A 28 15.23 -5.26 -7.44
CA TYR A 28 15.20 -5.07 -5.97
C TYR A 28 14.16 -5.90 -5.20
N PHE A 29 13.09 -6.35 -5.87
CA PHE A 29 12.05 -7.16 -5.26
C PHE A 29 12.34 -8.66 -5.42
N GLY A 30 12.92 -9.04 -6.56
CA GLY A 30 13.10 -10.43 -6.98
C GLY A 30 11.84 -10.94 -7.68
N LYS A 31 11.69 -12.27 -7.72
CA LYS A 31 10.54 -12.93 -8.33
C LYS A 31 9.26 -12.66 -7.55
N VAL A 32 8.29 -12.06 -8.22
CA VAL A 32 6.95 -11.83 -7.71
C VAL A 32 5.89 -12.34 -8.65
N LEU A 33 4.79 -12.81 -8.07
CA LEU A 33 3.59 -13.18 -8.76
C LEU A 33 2.64 -11.98 -8.72
N VAL A 34 2.42 -11.36 -9.88
CA VAL A 34 1.38 -10.36 -10.06
C VAL A 34 0.13 -11.08 -10.53
N PHE A 35 -0.99 -10.90 -9.83
CA PHE A 35 -2.26 -11.45 -10.30
C PHE A 35 -3.39 -10.43 -10.26
N SER A 36 -4.33 -10.60 -11.17
CA SER A 36 -5.53 -9.78 -11.31
C SER A 36 -6.74 -10.68 -11.54
N MET A 37 -7.77 -10.50 -10.74
CA MET A 37 -9.05 -11.19 -10.85
C MET A 37 -10.11 -10.18 -11.28
N LYS A 38 -10.78 -10.42 -12.40
CA LYS A 38 -11.89 -9.60 -12.88
C LYS A 38 -13.10 -10.47 -13.19
N CYS A 39 -14.25 -10.14 -12.61
CA CYS A 39 -15.51 -10.77 -12.93
C CYS A 39 -16.18 -10.04 -14.09
N GLU A 40 -16.44 -10.76 -15.19
CA GLU A 40 -17.11 -10.22 -16.38
C GLU A 40 -18.63 -10.12 -16.22
N ASN A 41 -19.20 -10.67 -15.13
CA ASN A 41 -20.61 -10.53 -14.85
C ASN A 41 -20.93 -9.08 -14.44
N VAL A 42 -21.81 -8.44 -15.21
CA VAL A 42 -22.23 -7.03 -15.04
C VAL A 42 -22.80 -6.77 -13.64
N ASP A 43 -23.54 -7.74 -13.09
CA ASP A 43 -24.15 -7.61 -11.75
C ASP A 43 -23.14 -7.72 -10.60
N CYS A 44 -21.93 -8.21 -10.85
CA CYS A 44 -20.91 -8.46 -9.83
C CYS A 44 -19.76 -7.47 -9.93
N ASN A 45 -19.20 -7.29 -11.13
CA ASN A 45 -18.10 -6.37 -11.43
C ASN A 45 -16.92 -6.40 -10.44
N TYR A 46 -16.66 -7.56 -9.84
CA TYR A 46 -15.58 -7.73 -8.88
C TYR A 46 -14.23 -7.59 -9.57
N VAL A 47 -13.35 -6.75 -9.01
CA VAL A 47 -11.97 -6.58 -9.49
C VAL A 47 -11.05 -6.61 -8.27
N LYS A 48 -9.98 -7.42 -8.36
CA LYS A 48 -8.90 -7.44 -7.38
C LYS A 48 -7.57 -7.55 -8.11
N SER A 49 -6.57 -6.81 -7.65
CA SER A 49 -5.21 -6.93 -8.16
C SER A 49 -4.24 -6.96 -6.99
N ASP A 50 -3.33 -7.91 -6.99
CA ASP A 50 -2.38 -8.12 -5.90
C ASP A 50 -0.99 -8.46 -6.45
N VAL A 51 0.01 -8.22 -5.62
CA VAL A 51 1.40 -8.55 -5.89
C VAL A 51 1.95 -9.33 -4.72
N GLU A 52 2.24 -10.60 -4.94
CA GLU A 52 2.81 -11.50 -3.93
C GLU A 52 4.25 -11.84 -4.26
N ALA A 53 5.13 -11.77 -3.27
CA ALA A 53 6.50 -12.21 -3.46
C ALA A 53 6.60 -13.73 -3.36
N VAL A 54 7.32 -14.36 -4.29
CA VAL A 54 7.47 -15.83 -4.36
C VAL A 54 8.33 -16.39 -3.21
N GLY A 55 9.04 -15.53 -2.47
CA GLY A 55 9.86 -15.89 -1.33
C GLY A 55 9.63 -15.03 -0.10
N ILE A 56 9.88 -15.60 1.08
CA ILE A 56 9.93 -14.87 2.35
C ILE A 56 11.39 -14.50 2.62
N LYS A 57 11.64 -13.20 2.84
CA LYS A 57 12.96 -12.68 3.23
C LYS A 57 13.03 -12.47 4.74
N GLU A 58 14.19 -12.04 5.23
CA GLU A 58 14.32 -11.66 6.64
C GLU A 58 13.39 -10.47 6.96
N PRO A 59 12.68 -10.50 8.10
CA PRO A 59 11.86 -9.38 8.55
C PRO A 59 12.65 -8.08 8.56
N CYS A 60 12.11 -7.03 7.94
CA CYS A 60 12.81 -5.78 7.76
C CYS A 60 11.99 -4.59 8.26
N LYS A 61 12.71 -3.57 8.71
CA LYS A 61 12.18 -2.26 9.07
C LYS A 61 12.87 -1.22 8.20
N VAL A 62 12.13 -0.60 7.31
CA VAL A 62 12.63 0.43 6.41
C VAL A 62 12.18 1.78 6.93
N THR A 63 13.14 2.65 7.20
CA THR A 63 12.89 4.02 7.64
C THR A 63 13.40 5.00 6.60
N PHE A 64 12.57 5.96 6.21
CA PHE A 64 12.93 6.99 5.26
C PHE A 64 12.42 8.36 5.73
N GLU A 65 13.26 9.38 5.62
CA GLU A 65 12.93 10.76 5.94
C GLU A 65 12.78 11.56 4.63
N VAL A 66 11.56 12.03 4.38
CA VAL A 66 11.21 12.91 3.27
C VAL A 66 11.57 14.33 3.70
N LYS A 67 12.52 14.97 3.01
CA LYS A 67 12.92 16.36 3.29
C LYS A 67 12.42 17.31 2.21
N ASP A 68 12.48 16.88 0.96
CA ASP A 68 12.16 17.70 -0.20
C ASP A 68 10.99 17.12 -1.00
N LYS A 69 10.36 17.96 -1.84
CA LYS A 69 9.33 17.51 -2.78
C LYS A 69 9.81 16.40 -3.73
N LYS A 70 11.11 16.38 -4.06
CA LYS A 70 11.72 15.32 -4.88
C LYS A 70 11.63 13.95 -4.22
N ASP A 71 11.63 13.92 -2.88
CA ASP A 71 11.59 12.70 -2.10
C ASP A 71 10.22 12.03 -2.20
N LEU A 72 9.16 12.77 -2.51
CA LEU A 72 7.83 12.23 -2.75
C LEU A 72 7.78 11.29 -3.97
N ASN A 73 8.71 11.44 -4.93
CA ASN A 73 8.84 10.59 -6.11
C ASN A 73 9.62 9.29 -5.85
N VAL A 74 10.17 9.11 -4.65
CA VAL A 74 10.88 7.88 -4.29
C VAL A 74 9.91 6.70 -4.37
N ARG A 75 10.35 5.63 -5.04
CA ARG A 75 9.57 4.40 -5.17
C ARG A 75 9.49 3.68 -3.83
N VAL A 76 8.27 3.31 -3.48
CA VAL A 76 7.91 2.50 -2.32
C VAL A 76 7.33 1.21 -2.81
N ILE A 77 7.88 0.11 -2.32
CA ILE A 77 7.34 -1.21 -2.51
C ILE A 77 6.78 -1.68 -1.18
N ARG A 78 5.50 -2.06 -1.20
CA ARG A 78 4.74 -2.49 -0.04
C ARG A 78 4.28 -3.93 -0.25
N SER A 79 4.60 -4.81 0.69
CA SER A 79 3.99 -6.14 0.82
C SER A 79 2.62 -6.07 1.49
N SER A 80 1.74 -7.02 1.19
CA SER A 80 0.41 -7.18 1.82
C SER A 80 0.48 -7.26 3.35
N THR A 81 1.56 -7.83 3.89
CA THR A 81 1.79 -8.01 5.33
C THR A 81 2.49 -6.83 6.02
N SER A 82 2.82 -5.77 5.28
CA SER A 82 3.58 -4.65 5.83
C SER A 82 2.74 -3.63 6.60
N HIS A 83 3.33 -3.09 7.66
CA HIS A 83 2.81 -2.02 8.49
C HIS A 83 3.50 -0.71 8.13
N ILE A 84 2.76 0.28 7.61
CA ILE A 84 3.28 1.62 7.33
C ILE A 84 2.87 2.57 8.46
N LYS A 85 3.83 3.34 8.97
CA LYS A 85 3.64 4.38 9.99
C LYS A 85 4.23 5.70 9.51
N ILE A 86 3.46 6.78 9.63
CA ILE A 86 3.92 8.16 9.45
C ILE A 86 3.45 8.98 10.66
N PRO A 87 4.27 9.07 11.74
CA PRO A 87 3.87 9.70 13.00
C PRO A 87 3.40 11.14 12.86
N ALA A 88 4.02 11.92 11.96
CA ALA A 88 3.71 13.34 11.75
C ALA A 88 2.25 13.61 11.33
N ILE A 89 1.66 12.68 10.58
CA ILE A 89 0.27 12.77 10.10
C ILE A 89 -0.66 11.75 10.77
N LYS A 90 -0.19 11.08 11.84
CA LYS A 90 -0.91 10.00 12.54
C LYS A 90 -1.40 8.90 11.60
N LEU A 91 -0.65 8.61 10.55
CA LEU A 91 -0.94 7.49 9.66
C LEU A 91 -0.38 6.22 10.29
N ASP A 92 -1.26 5.27 10.55
CA ASP A 92 -0.94 3.91 11.00
C ASP A 92 -1.75 2.96 10.12
N LEU A 93 -1.08 2.35 9.14
CA LEU A 93 -1.69 1.47 8.16
C LEU A 93 -1.22 0.04 8.41
N ARG A 94 -2.05 -0.70 9.14
CA ARG A 94 -1.79 -2.10 9.49
C ARG A 94 -2.15 -3.04 8.34
N PRO A 95 -1.46 -4.17 8.21
CA PRO A 95 -1.94 -5.24 7.34
C PRO A 95 -3.31 -5.71 7.82
N GLY A 96 -4.24 -5.85 6.89
CA GLY A 96 -5.58 -6.39 7.11
C GLY A 96 -5.84 -7.54 6.14
N PRO A 97 -6.97 -8.25 6.27
CA PRO A 97 -7.29 -9.40 5.41
C PRO A 97 -7.44 -9.05 3.92
N ALA A 98 -7.68 -7.77 3.61
CA ALA A 98 -7.74 -7.23 2.25
C ALA A 98 -6.53 -6.36 1.89
N ALA A 99 -5.42 -6.46 2.64
CA ALA A 99 -4.23 -5.69 2.32
C ALA A 99 -3.54 -6.27 1.08
N GLU A 100 -3.36 -5.43 0.08
CA GLU A 100 -2.70 -5.78 -1.17
C GLU A 100 -1.25 -5.31 -1.15
N GLY A 101 -0.38 -6.10 -1.81
CA GLY A 101 0.95 -5.68 -2.19
C GLY A 101 0.89 -4.75 -3.39
N TYR A 102 1.69 -3.69 -3.39
CA TYR A 102 1.77 -2.78 -4.53
C TYR A 102 3.13 -2.07 -4.63
N VAL A 103 3.45 -1.66 -5.85
CA VAL A 103 4.55 -0.74 -6.16
C VAL A 103 3.96 0.64 -6.40
N SER A 104 4.41 1.64 -5.64
CA SER A 104 3.97 3.03 -5.80
C SER A 104 5.11 3.99 -5.48
N ASN A 105 4.80 5.28 -5.35
CA ASN A 105 5.72 6.29 -4.84
C ASN A 105 5.25 6.75 -3.46
N ILE A 106 6.10 7.47 -2.72
CA ILE A 106 5.74 8.06 -1.42
C ILE A 106 4.48 8.93 -1.56
N GLU A 107 4.40 9.76 -2.61
CA GLU A 107 3.20 10.54 -2.92
C GLU A 107 1.95 9.68 -3.05
N GLY A 108 2.05 8.56 -3.78
CA GLY A 108 0.93 7.65 -4.02
C GLY A 108 0.42 6.98 -2.74
N VAL A 109 1.32 6.65 -1.81
CA VAL A 109 0.94 6.13 -0.49
C VAL A 109 0.16 7.18 0.30
N ILE A 110 0.63 8.44 0.28
CA ILE A 110 -0.03 9.55 0.98
C ILE A 110 -1.40 9.86 0.36
N GLU A 111 -1.51 9.86 -0.96
CA GLU A 111 -2.76 10.14 -1.67
C GLU A 111 -3.81 9.05 -1.40
N ARG A 112 -3.42 7.77 -1.34
CA ARG A 112 -4.32 6.68 -0.93
C ARG A 112 -4.87 6.92 0.47
N TYR A 113 -4.03 7.32 1.42
CA TYR A 113 -4.48 7.61 2.78
C TYR A 113 -5.39 8.84 2.85
N LYS A 114 -5.09 9.88 2.08
CA LYS A 114 -5.93 11.08 1.96
C LYS A 114 -7.34 10.73 1.49
N LYS A 115 -7.49 9.88 0.45
CA LYS A 115 -8.81 9.43 -0.03
C LYS A 115 -9.62 8.72 1.05
N VAL A 116 -9.00 7.88 1.87
CA VAL A 116 -9.65 7.21 3.01
C VAL A 116 -10.14 8.23 4.05
N LEU A 117 -9.32 9.24 4.36
CA LEU A 117 -9.68 10.31 5.28
C LEU A 117 -10.80 11.21 4.75
N GLU A 118 -10.80 11.50 3.44
CA GLU A 118 -11.87 12.26 2.78
C GLU A 118 -13.19 11.50 2.84
N GLY A 119 -13.18 10.20 2.52
CA GLY A 119 -14.36 9.34 2.67
C GLY A 119 -14.90 9.35 4.11
N ARG A 120 -14.02 9.20 5.11
CA ARG A 120 -14.42 9.23 6.53
C ARG A 120 -14.98 10.59 6.96
N ARG A 121 -14.45 11.69 6.43
CA ARG A 121 -14.95 13.05 6.71
C ARG A 121 -16.38 13.22 6.21
N ASP A 122 -16.68 12.65 5.05
CA ASP A 122 -17.98 12.79 4.40
C ASP A 122 -19.04 11.91 5.07
N THR A 123 -18.66 10.73 5.57
CA THR A 123 -19.57 9.80 6.27
C THR A 123 -19.79 10.09 7.75
N THR A 124 -18.91 10.86 8.43
CA THR A 124 -19.04 11.09 9.88
C THR A 124 -19.98 12.26 10.16
N ASP A 125 -20.95 12.10 11.06
CA ASP A 125 -21.89 13.16 11.45
C ASP A 125 -21.40 14.03 12.63
N ASP A 126 -20.34 13.59 13.33
CA ASP A 126 -19.77 14.33 14.44
C ASP A 126 -18.93 15.54 13.95
N SER A 127 -19.37 16.72 14.35
CA SER A 127 -18.70 18.00 14.08
C SER A 127 -17.26 18.07 14.61
N SER A 128 -16.96 17.43 15.74
CA SER A 128 -15.63 17.40 16.36
C SER A 128 -14.67 16.54 15.55
N GLU A 129 -15.12 15.36 15.12
CA GLU A 129 -14.36 14.48 14.25
C GLU A 129 -14.10 15.12 12.88
N ARG A 130 -15.13 15.75 12.26
CA ARG A 130 -14.97 16.48 11.00
C ARG A 130 -13.89 17.55 11.09
N LYS A 131 -13.83 18.30 12.20
CA LYS A 131 -12.80 19.35 12.41
C LYS A 131 -11.40 18.74 12.53
N SER A 132 -11.28 17.64 13.26
CA SER A 132 -10.01 16.91 13.41
C SER A 132 -9.51 16.34 12.08
N LEU A 133 -10.41 15.76 11.27
CA LEU A 133 -10.10 15.26 9.92
C LEU A 133 -9.69 16.38 8.97
N LYS A 134 -10.37 17.54 8.99
CA LYS A 134 -9.96 18.72 8.21
C LYS A 134 -8.55 19.19 8.57
N ASN A 135 -8.19 19.19 9.85
CA ASN A 135 -6.85 19.56 10.29
C ASN A 135 -5.79 18.56 9.83
N LEU A 136 -6.10 17.26 9.84
CA LEU A 136 -5.22 16.22 9.29
C LEU A 136 -5.03 16.36 7.78
N LEU A 137 -6.11 16.61 7.02
CA LEU A 137 -6.04 16.84 5.58
C LEU A 137 -5.17 18.06 5.23
N LYS A 138 -5.27 19.15 6.01
CA LYS A 138 -4.38 20.32 5.87
C LYS A 138 -2.91 19.97 6.12
N LYS A 139 -2.61 19.12 7.10
CA LYS A 139 -1.23 18.66 7.36
C LYS A 139 -0.71 17.81 6.19
N ILE A 140 -1.52 16.89 5.68
CA ILE A 140 -1.17 16.06 4.53
C ILE A 140 -0.87 16.93 3.30
N TRP A 141 -1.66 17.97 3.06
CA TRP A 141 -1.42 18.90 1.96
C TRP A 141 -0.07 19.63 2.09
N LYS A 142 0.28 20.13 3.28
CA LYS A 142 1.61 20.74 3.53
C LYS A 142 2.77 19.77 3.29
N VAL A 143 2.57 18.50 3.61
CA VAL A 143 3.55 17.44 3.33
C VAL A 143 3.69 17.21 1.81
N GLN A 144 2.58 17.19 1.07
CA GLN A 144 2.60 17.08 -0.40
C GLN A 144 3.27 18.28 -1.08
N CYS A 145 3.18 19.47 -0.48
CA CYS A 145 3.88 20.66 -0.94
C CYS A 145 5.40 20.59 -0.69
N GLY A 146 5.86 19.71 0.22
CA GLY A 146 7.25 19.63 0.65
C GLY A 146 7.62 20.62 1.75
N ASP A 147 6.64 21.25 2.40
CA ASP A 147 6.87 22.27 3.43
C ASP A 147 7.26 21.67 4.79
N ILE A 148 6.94 20.38 5.00
CA ILE A 148 7.13 19.69 6.27
C ILE A 148 7.88 18.38 6.02
N PRO A 149 9.05 18.19 6.65
CA PRO A 149 9.73 16.91 6.59
C PRO A 149 8.94 15.85 7.34
N ILE A 150 8.82 14.67 6.75
CA ILE A 150 8.12 13.54 7.38
C ILE A 150 8.97 12.28 7.42
N LYS A 151 8.76 11.49 8.47
CA LYS A 151 9.40 10.19 8.62
C LYS A 151 8.39 9.09 8.31
N ILE A 152 8.74 8.25 7.34
CA ILE A 152 7.99 7.07 6.95
C ILE A 152 8.72 5.85 7.48
N VAL A 153 7.98 4.98 8.17
CA VAL A 153 8.50 3.73 8.71
C VAL A 153 7.64 2.60 8.16
N ILE A 154 8.27 1.62 7.52
CA ILE A 154 7.64 0.42 7.00
C ILE A 154 8.21 -0.77 7.76
N GLU A 155 7.37 -1.49 8.48
CA GLU A 155 7.73 -2.71 9.20
C GLU A 155 7.10 -3.88 8.45
N ASP A 156 7.93 -4.77 7.90
CA ASP A 156 7.47 -5.91 7.11
C ASP A 156 7.99 -7.22 7.70
N PRO A 157 7.11 -8.06 8.27
CA PRO A 157 7.46 -9.39 8.75
C PRO A 157 7.98 -10.33 7.65
N THR A 158 7.59 -10.11 6.39
CA THR A 158 7.99 -10.96 5.25
C THR A 158 9.26 -10.47 4.55
N GLY A 159 9.79 -9.29 4.94
CA GLY A 159 11.00 -8.73 4.34
C GLY A 159 10.84 -8.26 2.89
N ASN A 160 9.61 -8.21 2.39
CA ASN A 160 9.26 -7.92 1.01
C ASN A 160 8.76 -6.49 0.85
N SER A 161 9.27 -5.54 1.63
CA SER A 161 8.95 -4.12 1.48
C SER A 161 10.24 -3.33 1.44
N SER A 162 10.30 -2.30 0.60
CA SER A 162 11.52 -1.54 0.37
C SER A 162 11.22 -0.14 -0.12
N ILE A 163 12.07 0.80 0.25
CA ILE A 163 12.05 2.19 -0.24
C ILE A 163 13.32 2.36 -1.07
N ILE A 164 13.18 2.67 -2.36
CA ILE A 164 14.30 2.72 -3.30
C ILE A 164 14.98 4.10 -3.20
N SER A 165 15.80 4.27 -2.16
CA SER A 165 16.61 5.47 -1.97
C SER A 165 17.90 5.17 -1.21
N GLU A 166 18.99 5.84 -1.56
CA GLU A 166 20.28 5.76 -0.86
C GLU A 166 20.19 6.23 0.61
N ARG A 167 19.19 7.06 0.93
CA ARG A 167 18.93 7.54 2.30
C ARG A 167 17.99 6.64 3.10
N ALA A 168 17.49 5.54 2.51
CA ALA A 168 16.62 4.61 3.22
C ALA A 168 17.47 3.75 4.19
N VAL A 169 17.10 3.78 5.46
CA VAL A 169 17.74 2.95 6.50
C VAL A 169 16.96 1.66 6.62
N ILE A 170 17.59 0.55 6.27
CA ILE A 170 17.00 -0.80 6.40
C ILE A 170 17.60 -1.46 7.64
N GLU A 171 16.76 -1.69 8.65
CA GLU A 171 17.12 -2.42 9.87
C GLU A 171 16.48 -3.81 9.85
N LYS A 172 17.16 -4.81 10.40
CA LYS A 172 16.54 -6.14 10.60
C LYS A 172 15.53 -6.06 11.73
N LEU A 173 14.28 -6.45 11.45
CA LEU A 173 13.24 -6.50 12.47
C LEU A 173 13.47 -7.76 13.32
N LYS A 174 13.87 -7.60 14.59
CA LYS A 174 13.89 -8.72 15.55
C LYS A 174 12.45 -9.08 15.88
N VAL A 175 11.86 -9.99 15.11
CA VAL A 175 10.58 -10.60 15.50
C VAL A 175 10.85 -11.36 16.80
N LYS A 176 10.35 -10.84 17.93
CA LYS A 176 10.31 -11.61 19.17
C LYS A 176 9.40 -12.81 18.91
N ARG A 177 10.00 -13.99 18.81
CA ARG A 177 9.32 -15.28 18.90
C ARG A 177 8.61 -15.40 20.24
#